data_AF-A0A353EQ93-F1
#
_entry.id   AF-A0A353EQ93-F1
#
_cell.length_a   1.000
_cell.length_b   1.000
_cell.length_c   1.000
_cell.angle_alpha   90.00
_cell.angle_beta   90.00
_cell.angle_gamma   90.00
#
_symmetry.space_group_name_H-M   'P 1'
#
loop_
_entity.id
_entity.type
_entity.pdbx_description
1 polymer ?
#
loop_
_entity_poly.entity_id
_entity_poly.type
_entity_poly.pdbx_seq_one_letter_code
_entity_poly.pdbx_strand_id
1 'polypeptide(L)'
;MSVKTRMMKWMFRMMGLPTCEEVDQFAYDFLEGQLDPKTTHQVKRHLKTCKNCHRFMESYRKTRSLGQSPPSIALDPEFKEKILEFLSRKGGA
;
A
#
# COMPACT_ATOMS: atom_id res chain seq x y z
N MET A 1 13.23 12.51 -22.53
CA MET A 1 13.30 12.35 -21.06
C MET A 1 13.69 13.69 -20.45
N SER A 2 12.89 14.26 -19.54
CA SER A 2 13.09 15.63 -19.04
C SER A 2 14.17 15.72 -17.96
N VAL A 3 14.98 16.78 -17.98
CA VAL A 3 16.06 17.07 -17.01
C VAL A 3 15.59 17.04 -15.56
N LYS A 4 14.33 17.41 -15.30
CA LYS A 4 13.68 17.41 -13.97
C LYS A 4 13.69 16.02 -13.31
N THR A 5 13.56 14.96 -14.11
CA THR A 5 13.53 13.57 -13.66
C THR A 5 14.90 13.08 -13.16
N ARG A 6 16.01 13.57 -13.73
CA ARG A 6 17.38 13.23 -13.29
C ARG A 6 17.74 13.88 -11.95
N MET A 7 17.32 15.12 -11.72
CA MET A 7 17.60 15.86 -10.49
C MET A 7 16.90 15.22 -9.27
N MET A 8 15.62 14.88 -9.41
CA MET A 8 14.88 14.16 -8.35
C MET A 8 15.46 12.77 -8.09
N LYS A 9 15.83 12.01 -9.13
CA LYS A 9 16.45 10.67 -8.98
C LYS A 9 17.77 10.73 -8.17
N TRP A 10 18.55 11.79 -8.35
CA TRP A 10 19.78 12.02 -7.57
C TRP A 10 19.52 12.46 -6.13
N MET A 11 18.56 13.37 -5.90
CA MET A 11 18.23 13.83 -4.54
C MET A 11 17.66 12.71 -3.66
N PHE A 12 16.77 11.88 -4.21
CA PHE A 12 16.20 10.76 -3.45
C PHE A 12 17.25 9.69 -3.13
N ARG A 13 18.15 9.39 -4.07
CA ARG A 13 19.21 8.40 -3.83
C ARG A 13 20.24 8.89 -2.81
N MET A 14 20.55 10.19 -2.80
CA MET A 14 21.37 10.82 -1.74
C MET A 14 20.68 10.83 -0.38
N MET A 15 19.35 10.94 -0.32
CA MET A 15 18.57 10.92 0.93
C MET A 15 18.18 9.52 1.41
N GLY A 16 18.68 8.46 0.75
CA GLY A 16 18.36 7.07 1.10
C GLY A 16 16.89 6.70 0.90
N LEU A 17 16.23 7.32 -0.09
CA LEU A 17 14.86 7.01 -0.48
C LEU A 17 14.83 6.31 -1.84
N PRO A 18 13.92 5.34 -2.04
CA PRO A 18 13.74 4.67 -3.31
C PRO A 18 13.30 5.70 -4.36
N THR A 19 13.76 5.46 -5.57
CA THR A 19 13.33 6.16 -6.77
C THR A 19 11.92 5.72 -7.16
N CYS A 20 11.25 6.47 -8.05
CA CYS A 20 9.92 6.10 -8.52
C CYS A 20 9.86 4.71 -9.17
N GLU A 21 10.95 4.31 -9.82
CA GLU A 21 11.11 3.01 -10.49
C GLU A 21 11.24 1.86 -9.47
N GLU A 22 11.99 2.07 -8.40
CA GLU A 22 12.08 1.10 -7.31
C GLU A 22 10.76 0.99 -6.54
N VAL A 23 10.02 2.10 -6.36
CA VAL A 23 8.67 2.07 -5.76
C VAL A 23 7.68 1.25 -6.59
N ASP A 24 7.76 1.33 -7.92
CA ASP A 24 6.96 0.51 -8.84
C ASP A 24 7.28 -0.99 -8.66
N GLN A 25 8.56 -1.34 -8.58
CA GLN A 25 8.99 -2.72 -8.32
C GLN A 25 8.53 -3.24 -6.96
N PHE A 26 8.46 -2.38 -5.95
CA PHE A 26 8.01 -2.74 -4.60
C PHE A 26 6.49 -2.74 -4.44
N ALA A 27 5.70 -2.37 -5.45
CA ALA A 27 4.28 -2.12 -5.31
C ALA A 27 3.48 -3.33 -4.81
N TYR A 28 3.79 -4.52 -5.33
CA TYR A 28 3.13 -5.77 -4.93
C TYR A 28 3.42 -6.11 -3.47
N ASP A 29 4.70 -6.31 -3.14
CA ASP A 29 5.15 -6.69 -1.79
C ASP A 29 4.75 -5.64 -0.74
N PHE A 30 4.72 -4.35 -1.11
CA PHE A 30 4.26 -3.28 -0.23
C PHE A 30 2.78 -3.43 0.14
N LEU A 31 1.93 -3.83 -0.82
CA LEU A 31 0.50 -4.03 -0.60
C LEU A 31 0.19 -5.34 0.12
N GLU A 32 0.99 -6.38 -0.11
CA GLU A 32 0.91 -7.64 0.65
C GLU A 32 1.53 -7.53 2.05
N GLY A 33 2.24 -6.43 2.36
CA GLY A 33 2.94 -6.25 3.63
C GLY A 33 4.17 -7.17 3.79
N GLN A 34 4.76 -7.60 2.68
CA GLN A 34 5.89 -8.53 2.63
C GLN A 34 7.25 -7.83 2.58
N LEU A 35 7.28 -6.50 2.43
CA LEU A 35 8.52 -5.74 2.50
C LEU A 35 9.07 -5.69 3.93
N ASP A 36 10.40 -5.66 4.03
CA ASP A 36 11.06 -5.41 5.30
C ASP A 36 10.68 -4.03 5.88
N PRO A 37 10.78 -3.83 7.21
CA PRO A 37 10.33 -2.60 7.86
C PRO A 37 11.04 -1.34 7.36
N LYS A 38 12.33 -1.44 6.99
CA LYS A 38 13.12 -0.31 6.53
C LYS A 38 12.65 0.11 5.14
N THR A 39 12.51 -0.83 4.22
CA THR A 39 12.03 -0.56 2.85
C THR A 39 10.59 -0.05 2.87
N THR A 40 9.72 -0.64 3.70
CA THR A 40 8.35 -0.16 3.93
C THR A 40 8.33 1.31 4.36
N HIS A 41 9.19 1.70 5.31
CA HIS A 41 9.26 3.09 5.77
C HIS A 41 9.72 4.04 4.66
N GLN A 42 10.71 3.64 3.87
CA GLN A 42 11.21 4.46 2.77
C GLN A 42 10.18 4.64 1.66
N VAL A 43 9.46 3.58 1.27
CA VAL A 43 8.34 3.66 0.31
C VAL A 43 7.24 4.59 0.84
N LYS A 44 6.83 4.43 2.11
CA LYS A 44 5.84 5.34 2.73
C LYS A 44 6.28 6.80 2.67
N ARG A 45 7.56 7.08 2.95
CA ARG A 45 8.09 8.44 2.88
C ARG A 45 8.09 8.97 1.43
N HIS A 46 8.46 8.15 0.46
CA HIS A 46 8.39 8.51 -0.96
C HIS A 46 6.96 8.87 -1.37
N LEU A 47 5.97 8.02 -1.05
CA LEU A 47 4.56 8.24 -1.41
C LEU A 47 3.97 9.53 -0.82
N LYS A 48 4.46 10.00 0.34
CA LYS A 48 4.07 11.30 0.91
C LYS A 48 4.58 12.50 0.10
N THR A 49 5.67 12.33 -0.65
CA THR A 49 6.34 13.42 -1.38
C THR A 49 6.07 13.39 -2.88
N CYS A 50 5.84 12.20 -3.45
CA CYS A 50 5.67 12.00 -4.88
C CYS A 50 4.21 11.70 -5.24
N LYS A 51 3.49 12.71 -5.74
CA LYS A 51 2.09 12.59 -6.18
C LYS A 51 1.88 11.54 -7.28
N ASN A 52 2.88 11.35 -8.15
CA ASN A 52 2.79 10.38 -9.25
C ASN A 52 2.79 8.94 -8.70
N CYS A 53 3.72 8.62 -7.81
CA CYS A 53 3.78 7.31 -7.18
C CYS A 53 2.56 7.06 -6.27
N HIS A 54 2.05 8.08 -5.58
CA HIS A 54 0.79 7.97 -4.83
C HIS A 54 -0.36 7.53 -5.74
N ARG A 55 -0.58 8.24 -6.85
CA ARG A 55 -1.65 7.91 -7.81
C ARG A 55 -1.45 6.53 -8.42
N PHE A 56 -0.21 6.16 -8.75
CA PHE A 56 0.12 4.83 -9.26
C PHE A 56 -0.29 3.74 -8.26
N MET A 57 0.07 3.89 -6.97
CA MET A 57 -0.29 2.92 -5.92
C MET A 57 -1.81 2.81 -5.72
N GLU A 58 -2.54 3.93 -5.82
CA GLU A 58 -4.01 3.91 -5.77
C GLU A 58 -4.61 3.13 -6.94
N SER A 59 -4.12 3.36 -8.16
CA SER A 59 -4.55 2.62 -9.36
C SER A 59 -4.21 1.13 -9.24
N TYR A 60 -3.00 0.80 -8.81
CA TYR A 60 -2.57 -0.59 -8.63
C TYR A 60 -3.43 -1.32 -7.60
N ARG A 61 -3.76 -0.67 -6.46
CA ARG A 61 -4.69 -1.22 -5.47
C ARG A 61 -6.07 -1.54 -6.07
N LYS A 62 -6.61 -0.64 -6.90
CA LYS A 62 -7.90 -0.86 -7.59
C LYS A 62 -7.80 -2.04 -8.55
N THR A 63 -6.79 -2.08 -9.40
CA THR A 63 -6.57 -3.19 -10.33
C THR A 63 -6.45 -4.53 -9.60
N ARG A 64 -5.71 -4.58 -8.48
CA ARG A 64 -5.61 -5.77 -7.63
C ARG A 64 -6.97 -6.20 -7.07
N SER A 65 -7.80 -5.27 -6.60
CA SER A 65 -9.14 -5.61 -6.08
C SER A 65 -10.07 -6.24 -7.13
N LEU A 66 -9.90 -5.89 -8.42
CA LEU A 66 -10.65 -6.51 -9.51
C LEU A 66 -10.25 -7.97 -9.71
N GLY A 67 -8.94 -8.28 -9.62
CA GLY A 67 -8.43 -9.65 -9.75
C GLY A 67 -8.63 -10.52 -8.51
N GLN A 68 -8.83 -9.91 -7.32
CA GLN A 68 -8.96 -10.61 -6.05
C GLN A 68 -10.37 -10.53 -5.44
N SER A 69 -11.41 -10.24 -6.22
CA SER A 69 -12.77 -10.35 -5.69
C SER A 69 -12.97 -11.79 -5.23
N PRO A 70 -12.99 -12.07 -3.90
CA PRO A 70 -13.28 -13.42 -3.45
C PRO A 70 -14.68 -13.74 -3.96
N PRO A 71 -14.99 -15.00 -4.29
CA PRO A 71 -16.38 -15.38 -4.45
C PRO A 71 -17.14 -14.84 -3.24
N SER A 72 -18.28 -14.17 -3.48
CA SER A 72 -19.12 -13.65 -2.40
C SER A 72 -19.65 -14.83 -1.61
N ILE A 73 -18.88 -15.30 -0.64
CA ILE A 73 -19.31 -16.34 0.28
C ILE A 73 -20.25 -15.63 1.23
N ALA A 74 -21.51 -16.07 1.22
CA ALA A 74 -22.48 -15.60 2.20
C ALA A 74 -21.93 -15.92 3.59
N LEU A 75 -21.68 -14.88 4.39
CA LEU A 75 -21.30 -15.06 5.79
C LEU A 75 -22.47 -15.70 6.51
N ASP A 76 -22.19 -16.78 7.22
CA ASP A 76 -23.18 -17.44 8.07
C ASP A 76 -23.74 -16.43 9.11
N PRO A 77 -25.06 -16.29 9.24
CA PRO A 77 -25.67 -15.31 10.15
C PRO A 77 -25.23 -15.48 11.61
N GLU A 78 -25.05 -16.72 12.08
CA GLU A 78 -24.64 -17.01 13.46
C GLU A 78 -23.20 -16.53 13.70
N PHE A 79 -22.32 -16.72 12.70
CA PHE A 79 -20.94 -16.24 12.77
C PHE A 79 -20.86 -14.70 12.79
N LYS A 80 -21.72 -14.02 12.03
CA LYS A 80 -21.80 -12.55 12.02
C LYS A 80 -22.23 -12.00 13.39
N GLU A 81 -23.23 -12.60 14.03
CA GLU A 81 -23.69 -12.21 15.36
C GLU A 81 -22.59 -12.35 16.41
N LYS A 82 -21.87 -13.47 16.40
CA LYS A 82 -20.73 -13.71 17.31
C LYS A 82 -19.61 -12.67 17.16
N ILE A 83 -19.29 -12.25 15.93
CA ILE A 83 -18.30 -11.18 15.69
C ILE A 83 -18.79 -9.84 16.24
N LEU A 84 -20.05 -9.48 15.98
CA LEU A 84 -20.63 -8.22 16.46
C LEU A 84 -20.68 -8.16 17.99
N GLU A 85 -21.02 -9.25 18.65
CA GLU A 85 -20.99 -9.37 20.10
C GLU A 85 -19.57 -9.18 20.64
N PHE A 86 -18.58 -9.86 20.05
CA PHE A 86 -17.18 -9.75 20.45
C PHE A 86 -16.62 -8.33 20.30
N LEU A 87 -16.91 -7.66 19.18
CA LEU A 87 -16.46 -6.29 18.92
C LEU A 87 -17.13 -5.29 19.84
N SER A 88 -18.43 -5.43 20.09
CA SER A 88 -19.18 -4.56 21.00
C SER A 88 -18.69 -4.67 22.44
N ARG A 89 -18.28 -5.88 22.87
CA ARG A 89 -17.69 -6.11 24.19
C ARG A 89 -16.30 -5.49 24.36
N LYS A 90 -15.56 -5.25 23.27
CA LYS A 90 -14.18 -4.74 23.29
C LYS A 90 -14.06 -3.26 22.93
N GLY A 91 -15.14 -2.63 22.45
CA GLY A 91 -15.21 -1.20 22.10
C GLY A 91 -15.39 -0.23 23.27
N GLY A 92 -15.26 -0.70 24.52
CA GLY A 92 -15.34 0.11 25.74
C GLY A 92 -14.08 0.01 26.59
N ALA A 93 -12.95 0.50 26.07
CA ALA A 93 -11.73 0.79 26.83
C ALA A 93 -10.88 1.85 26.10
#